data_AF-A0A803MKK9-F1
#
_entry.id   AF-A0A803MKK9-F1
#
_cell.length_a   1.000
_cell.length_b   1.000
_cell.length_c   1.000
_cell.angle_alpha   90.00
_cell.angle_beta   90.00
_cell.angle_gamma   90.00
#
_symmetry.space_group_name_H-M   'P 1'
#
loop_
_entity.id
_entity.type
_entity.pdbx_description
1 polymer ?
#
loop_
_entity_poly.entity_id
_entity_poly.type
_entity_poly.pdbx_seq_one_letter_code
_entity_poly.pdbx_strand_id
1 'polypeptide(L)'
;IPGKSKDHHKARLDLQEIGIRGELHPVDADDERYVLLPKASFSMTKEEKIIFCSVLKKEKLPQGCASNIARYFNASVKKRSKWFNKSQEKTDEIDEESPLFPKAGYPLGRKKKGKKKGKAYTLDSDTMALAHRYVLFNCQDDQVENYIKEHEEFMKKKSRDKRKRRWKEAQEYSNEFMVWFREKVVVDNVPDHIKWLSKGPSTIARRYTGYFCNGYKFYTRDHDERCKTQNSGLSLTALTPSFASSKDHNPVLGNVTYYGAIKSIIEVDYWSAFSVVLFECDWFHVEVDDYGLTRVNFKKLCSKDDPFVLASQVHQVFYTQDGLEDD
;
A
#
# COMPACT_ATOMS: atom_id res chain seq x y z
N ILE A 1 0.49 33.71 -21.63
CA ILE A 1 0.42 34.95 -20.82
C ILE A 1 1.73 35.09 -20.05
N PRO A 2 2.63 36.01 -20.42
CA PRO A 2 3.82 36.32 -19.64
C PRO A 2 3.46 37.34 -18.55
N GLY A 3 3.81 37.03 -17.31
CA GLY A 3 3.55 37.90 -16.15
C GLY A 3 2.57 37.26 -15.17
N LYS A 4 2.94 37.23 -13.89
CA LYS A 4 2.08 36.74 -12.82
C LYS A 4 0.81 37.62 -12.78
N SER A 5 -0.37 37.05 -12.95
CA SER A 5 -1.62 37.74 -12.65
C SER A 5 -1.71 37.92 -11.14
N LYS A 6 -1.43 39.13 -10.64
CA LYS A 6 -1.70 39.47 -9.24
C LYS A 6 -3.18 39.78 -9.11
N ASP A 7 -3.79 39.29 -8.04
CA ASP A 7 -5.14 39.70 -7.64
C ASP A 7 -5.12 41.20 -7.27
N HIS A 8 -5.67 42.03 -8.14
CA HIS A 8 -5.71 43.49 -8.00
C HIS A 8 -7.11 44.01 -8.28
N HIS A 9 -7.44 45.22 -7.84
CA HIS A 9 -8.79 45.80 -7.95
C HIS A 9 -9.43 45.64 -9.33
N LYS A 10 -8.71 45.91 -10.44
CA LYS A 10 -9.24 45.71 -11.80
C LYS A 10 -9.65 44.25 -12.08
N ALA A 11 -8.90 43.26 -11.59
CA ALA A 11 -9.24 41.86 -11.76
C ALA A 11 -10.51 41.47 -10.98
N ARG A 12 -10.80 42.15 -9.86
CA ARG A 12 -12.04 41.97 -9.10
C ARG A 12 -13.24 42.67 -9.76
N LEU A 13 -13.02 43.82 -10.43
CA LEU A 13 -14.02 44.46 -11.28
C LEU A 13 -14.36 43.59 -12.51
N ASP A 14 -13.35 42.97 -13.13
CA ASP A 14 -13.58 42.03 -14.24
C ASP A 14 -14.46 40.83 -13.77
N LEU A 15 -14.23 40.30 -12.56
CA LEU A 15 -15.08 39.24 -11.98
C LEU A 15 -16.53 39.70 -11.76
N GLN A 16 -16.72 40.98 -11.40
CA GLN A 16 -18.04 41.60 -11.23
C GLN A 16 -18.74 41.80 -12.57
N GLU A 17 -18.04 42.28 -13.59
CA GLU A 17 -18.55 42.46 -14.94
C GLU A 17 -18.98 41.12 -15.57
N ILE A 18 -18.23 40.04 -15.30
CA ILE A 18 -18.51 38.69 -15.80
C ILE A 18 -19.56 37.96 -14.93
N GLY A 19 -19.99 38.55 -13.80
CA GLY A 19 -21.06 38.01 -12.96
C GLY A 19 -20.71 36.72 -12.21
N ILE A 20 -19.41 36.48 -11.95
CA ILE A 20 -18.91 35.27 -11.26
C ILE A 20 -18.23 35.63 -9.94
N ARG A 21 -18.28 34.73 -8.95
CA ARG A 21 -17.66 34.91 -7.62
C ARG A 21 -18.06 36.21 -6.92
N GLY A 22 -19.36 36.38 -6.70
CA GLY A 22 -19.95 37.55 -6.03
C GLY A 22 -19.31 37.88 -4.68
N GLU A 23 -18.85 36.86 -3.96
CA GLU A 23 -18.13 36.97 -2.69
C GLU A 23 -16.77 37.68 -2.79
N LEU A 24 -16.24 37.86 -4.00
CA LEU A 24 -14.95 38.51 -4.28
C LEU A 24 -15.10 39.91 -4.89
N HIS A 25 -16.32 40.38 -5.13
CA HIS A 25 -16.54 41.69 -5.75
C HIS A 25 -16.07 42.81 -4.82
N PRO A 26 -15.53 43.92 -5.36
CA PRO A 26 -15.12 45.05 -4.53
C PRO A 26 -16.32 45.63 -3.79
N VAL A 27 -16.14 45.98 -2.52
CA VAL A 27 -17.18 46.57 -1.66
C VAL A 27 -16.72 47.95 -1.23
N ASP A 28 -17.59 48.94 -1.34
CA ASP A 28 -17.31 50.30 -0.87
C ASP A 28 -17.25 50.31 0.67
N ALA A 29 -16.21 50.89 1.25
CA ALA A 29 -16.12 51.06 2.70
C ALA A 29 -16.97 52.25 3.16
N ASP A 30 -17.46 52.20 4.39
CA ASP A 30 -18.38 53.19 5.00
C ASP A 30 -17.90 54.65 4.97
N ASP A 31 -16.61 54.89 4.71
CA ASP A 31 -15.96 56.21 4.72
C ASP A 31 -15.67 56.78 3.30
N GLU A 32 -16.21 56.15 2.23
CA GLU A 32 -16.13 56.53 0.79
C GLU A 32 -14.71 56.72 0.20
N ARG A 33 -13.64 56.57 1.00
CA ARG A 33 -12.26 56.81 0.55
C ARG A 33 -11.52 55.56 0.08
N TYR A 34 -12.04 54.38 0.37
CA TYR A 34 -11.35 53.12 0.09
C TYR A 34 -12.32 52.03 -0.36
N VAL A 35 -11.88 51.23 -1.35
CA VAL A 35 -12.57 50.03 -1.81
C VAL A 35 -11.99 48.82 -1.08
N LEU A 36 -12.84 48.09 -0.36
CA LEU A 36 -12.46 46.85 0.30
C LEU A 36 -12.49 45.71 -0.71
N LEU A 37 -11.39 44.94 -0.80
CA LEU A 37 -11.32 43.73 -1.61
C LEU A 37 -11.55 42.53 -0.68
N PRO A 38 -12.70 41.84 -0.76
CA PRO A 38 -12.96 40.68 0.08
C PRO A 38 -11.88 39.62 -0.10
N LYS A 39 -11.48 39.00 0.99
CA LYS A 39 -10.51 37.92 0.93
C LYS A 39 -11.11 36.71 0.22
N ALA A 40 -10.26 35.96 -0.49
CA ALA A 40 -10.68 34.70 -1.10
C ALA A 40 -11.19 33.70 -0.06
N SER A 41 -12.09 32.80 -0.45
CA SER A 41 -12.69 31.77 0.42
C SER A 41 -11.65 30.89 1.14
N PHE A 42 -10.44 30.80 0.59
CA PHE A 42 -9.29 30.11 1.18
C PHE A 42 -8.11 31.08 1.42
N SER A 43 -8.38 32.19 2.12
CA SER A 43 -7.33 33.11 2.54
C SER A 43 -6.80 32.75 3.92
N MET A 44 -5.47 32.74 4.07
CA MET A 44 -4.82 32.53 5.35
C MET A 44 -4.18 33.82 5.84
N THR A 45 -4.32 34.10 7.14
CA THR A 45 -3.55 35.14 7.86
C THR A 45 -2.05 34.82 7.81
N LYS A 46 -1.21 35.78 8.22
CA LYS A 46 0.23 35.55 8.23
C LYS A 46 0.60 34.46 9.24
N GLU A 47 -0.10 34.47 10.37
CA GLU A 47 0.01 33.51 11.46
C GLU A 47 -0.42 32.11 11.01
N GLU A 48 -1.58 31.99 10.35
CA GLU A 48 -2.05 30.74 9.78
C GLU A 48 -1.10 30.19 8.71
N LYS A 49 -0.54 31.04 7.84
CA LYS A 49 0.47 30.63 6.85
C LYS A 49 1.71 30.08 7.52
N ILE A 50 2.16 30.68 8.62
CA ILE A 50 3.32 30.20 9.38
C ILE A 50 3.02 28.82 9.95
N ILE A 51 1.86 28.63 10.58
CA ILE A 51 1.42 27.33 11.11
C ILE A 51 1.36 26.29 9.99
N PHE A 52 0.66 26.58 8.89
CA PHE A 52 0.53 25.67 7.75
C PHE A 52 1.86 25.27 7.14
N CYS A 53 2.76 26.24 6.90
CA CYS A 53 4.10 25.95 6.39
C CYS A 53 4.93 25.17 7.41
N SER A 54 4.72 25.38 8.71
CA SER A 54 5.44 24.64 9.76
C SER A 54 5.06 23.15 9.77
N VAL A 55 3.79 22.83 9.54
CA VAL A 55 3.30 21.45 9.39
C VAL A 55 3.95 20.81 8.16
N LEU A 56 3.83 21.45 7.00
CA LEU A 56 4.42 20.95 5.75
C LEU A 56 5.95 20.79 5.79
N LYS A 57 6.65 21.58 6.61
CA LYS A 57 8.11 21.43 6.82
C LYS A 57 8.47 20.14 7.55
N LYS A 58 7.62 19.70 8.48
CA LYS A 58 7.86 18.51 9.30
C LYS A 58 7.46 17.23 8.57
N GLU A 59 6.52 17.33 7.64
CA GLU A 59 5.99 16.16 6.95
C GLU A 59 6.99 15.47 6.01
N LYS A 60 7.05 14.14 6.11
CA LYS A 60 7.75 13.29 5.14
C LYS A 60 6.76 12.97 4.02
N LEU A 61 7.12 13.25 2.77
CA LEU A 61 6.26 12.93 1.62
C LEU A 61 6.87 11.83 0.75
N PRO A 62 6.06 11.10 -0.03
CA PRO A 62 6.56 10.12 -0.98
C PRO A 62 7.57 10.67 -1.96
N GLN A 63 8.55 9.84 -2.31
CA GLN A 63 9.46 10.14 -3.39
C GLN A 63 8.69 10.38 -4.70
N GLY A 64 8.91 11.53 -5.33
CA GLY A 64 8.25 11.91 -6.59
C GLY A 64 7.04 12.84 -6.44
N CYS A 65 6.46 12.98 -5.25
CA CYS A 65 5.35 13.93 -5.02
C CYS A 65 5.87 15.36 -4.76
N ALA A 66 6.44 15.60 -3.58
CA ALA A 66 7.03 16.88 -3.21
C ALA A 66 8.27 16.66 -2.33
N SER A 67 9.20 15.85 -2.85
CA SER A 67 10.41 15.48 -2.13
C SER A 67 11.20 16.74 -1.72
N ASN A 68 11.51 16.87 -0.44
CA ASN A 68 12.18 18.04 0.16
C ASN A 68 11.39 19.35 0.09
N ILE A 69 10.06 19.32 0.21
CA ILE A 69 9.23 20.55 0.26
C ILE A 69 9.72 21.53 1.35
N ALA A 70 10.25 21.02 2.47
CA ALA A 70 10.87 21.79 3.54
C ALA A 70 11.95 22.78 3.07
N ARG A 71 12.70 22.46 1.99
CA ARG A 71 13.72 23.37 1.44
C ARG A 71 13.12 24.64 0.86
N TYR A 72 11.87 24.61 0.40
CA TYR A 72 11.19 25.74 -0.20
C TYR A 72 10.54 26.69 0.82
N PHE A 73 10.44 26.28 2.08
CA PHE A 73 9.83 27.08 3.14
C PHE A 73 10.86 27.87 4.00
N ASN A 74 12.14 27.87 3.63
CA ASN A 74 13.14 28.79 4.17
C ASN A 74 13.26 30.01 3.24
N ALA A 75 13.17 31.22 3.81
CA ALA A 75 12.98 32.51 3.12
C ALA A 75 14.15 32.99 2.22
N SER A 76 14.96 32.09 1.67
CA SER A 76 16.09 32.41 0.79
C SER A 76 16.28 31.33 -0.27
N VAL A 77 15.38 31.23 -1.26
CA VAL A 77 15.59 30.29 -2.38
C VAL A 77 15.60 31.03 -3.72
N LYS A 78 16.82 31.16 -4.26
CA LYS A 78 17.06 31.32 -5.70
C LYS A 78 16.42 30.13 -6.43
N LYS A 79 15.56 30.42 -7.41
CA LYS A 79 14.94 29.43 -8.30
C LYS A 79 15.98 28.44 -8.82
N ARG A 80 15.76 27.15 -8.58
CA ARG A 80 16.36 26.08 -9.38
C ARG A 80 15.22 25.26 -9.98
N SER A 81 14.97 25.49 -11.26
CA SER A 81 14.11 24.66 -12.09
C SER A 81 14.93 23.47 -12.62
N LYS A 82 14.20 22.38 -12.90
CA LYS A 82 14.61 21.06 -13.45
C LYS A 82 15.07 20.05 -12.38
N TRP A 83 14.66 18.78 -12.36
CA TRP A 83 14.25 17.85 -13.43
C TRP A 83 13.20 16.83 -12.95
N PHE A 84 12.23 16.51 -13.82
CA PHE A 84 11.58 15.20 -13.87
C PHE A 84 12.64 14.17 -14.30
N ASN A 85 12.87 13.13 -13.51
CA ASN A 85 13.60 11.97 -14.01
C ASN A 85 12.65 11.15 -14.87
N LYS A 86 12.88 11.18 -16.18
CA LYS A 86 12.41 10.14 -17.09
C LYS A 86 13.04 8.83 -16.61
N SER A 87 12.24 7.94 -16.05
CA SER A 87 12.62 6.55 -15.82
C SER A 87 13.05 5.99 -17.17
N GLN A 88 14.34 5.74 -17.37
CA GLN A 88 14.73 4.78 -18.39
C GLN A 88 14.36 3.40 -17.84
N GLU A 89 13.31 2.82 -18.41
CA GLU A 89 13.10 1.38 -18.35
C GLU A 89 14.34 0.72 -18.94
N LYS A 90 15.13 0.12 -18.06
CA LYS A 90 16.10 -0.88 -18.47
C LYS A 90 15.39 -2.21 -18.24
N THR A 91 14.85 -2.77 -19.31
CA THR A 91 14.43 -4.16 -19.37
C THR A 91 15.69 -5.00 -19.27
N ASP A 92 16.05 -5.41 -18.06
CA ASP A 92 16.93 -6.56 -17.89
C ASP A 92 16.13 -7.79 -18.36
N GLU A 93 16.82 -8.71 -19.06
CA GLU A 93 16.29 -9.88 -19.76
C GLU A 93 15.16 -10.62 -19.01
N ILE A 94 14.09 -10.92 -19.74
CA ILE A 94 12.89 -11.63 -19.26
C ILE A 94 13.28 -13.10 -19.02
N ASP A 95 13.60 -13.42 -17.77
CA ASP A 95 13.61 -14.81 -17.27
C ASP A 95 12.15 -15.30 -17.21
N GLU A 96 11.85 -16.37 -17.96
CA GLU A 96 10.58 -17.10 -18.08
C GLU A 96 9.50 -16.68 -17.06
N GLU A 97 8.45 -16.03 -17.58
CA GLU A 97 7.28 -15.63 -16.81
C GLU A 97 6.57 -16.88 -16.30
N SER A 98 6.48 -17.01 -14.97
CA SER A 98 5.58 -17.99 -14.37
C SER A 98 4.14 -17.60 -14.71
N PRO A 99 3.33 -18.52 -15.26
CA PRO A 99 1.93 -18.22 -15.59
C PRO A 99 1.07 -17.92 -14.35
N LEU A 100 1.55 -18.33 -13.16
CA LEU A 100 0.84 -18.14 -11.89
C LEU A 100 1.04 -16.75 -11.27
N PHE A 101 2.23 -16.18 -11.43
CA PHE A 101 2.66 -14.95 -10.77
C PHE A 101 3.48 -14.11 -11.74
N PRO A 102 2.84 -13.22 -12.53
CA PRO A 102 3.57 -12.26 -13.34
C PRO A 102 4.53 -11.48 -12.45
N LYS A 103 5.80 -11.33 -12.87
CA LYS A 103 6.78 -10.54 -12.11
C LYS A 103 6.35 -9.07 -12.13
N ALA A 104 5.55 -8.67 -11.15
CA ALA A 104 4.99 -7.34 -11.02
C ALA A 104 6.03 -6.34 -10.48
N GLY A 105 7.18 -6.23 -11.14
CA GLY A 105 8.22 -5.27 -10.80
C GLY A 105 9.61 -5.85 -10.54
N TYR A 106 10.44 -5.07 -9.87
CA TYR A 106 11.84 -5.42 -9.63
C TYR A 106 12.42 -4.83 -8.34
N PRO A 107 13.37 -5.53 -7.68
CA PRO A 107 14.01 -5.01 -6.48
C PRO A 107 14.84 -3.75 -6.78
N LEU A 108 14.95 -2.84 -5.82
CA LEU A 108 15.72 -1.60 -5.90
C LEU A 108 17.14 -1.75 -5.32
N GLY A 109 18.04 -0.83 -5.69
CA GLY A 109 19.45 -0.84 -5.25
C GLY A 109 20.45 -1.36 -6.29
N ARG A 110 21.75 -1.34 -5.98
CA ARG A 110 22.81 -1.72 -6.93
C ARG A 110 23.11 -3.22 -6.87
N LYS A 111 23.05 -3.92 -8.01
CA LYS A 111 23.51 -5.31 -8.15
C LYS A 111 25.04 -5.35 -8.09
N LYS A 112 25.62 -6.21 -7.23
CA LYS A 112 27.07 -6.46 -7.22
C LYS A 112 27.41 -7.41 -8.37
N LYS A 113 28.53 -7.18 -9.07
CA LYS A 113 28.97 -8.02 -10.19
C LYS A 113 29.06 -9.49 -9.75
N GLY A 114 28.43 -10.39 -10.52
CA GLY A 114 28.42 -11.84 -10.23
C GLY A 114 27.51 -12.30 -9.07
N LYS A 115 26.69 -11.42 -8.47
CA LYS A 115 25.74 -11.81 -7.40
C LYS A 115 24.30 -11.47 -7.79
N LYS A 116 23.36 -12.36 -7.42
CA LYS A 116 21.92 -12.04 -7.42
C LYS A 116 21.66 -10.86 -6.47
N LYS A 117 20.65 -10.04 -6.79
CA LYS A 117 20.26 -8.88 -5.96
C LYS A 117 19.59 -9.38 -4.68
N GLY A 118 19.61 -8.57 -3.62
CA GLY A 118 19.06 -8.93 -2.31
C GLY A 118 19.99 -9.78 -1.45
N LYS A 119 19.67 -9.89 -0.17
CA LYS A 119 20.41 -10.70 0.80
C LYS A 119 19.70 -12.06 0.95
N ALA A 120 20.41 -13.15 0.67
CA ALA A 120 19.90 -14.49 0.93
C ALA A 120 19.88 -14.77 2.43
N TYR A 121 18.84 -15.45 2.91
CA TYR A 121 18.69 -15.86 4.29
C TYR A 121 17.78 -17.09 4.40
N THR A 122 17.83 -17.78 5.53
CA THR A 122 16.94 -18.91 5.83
C THR A 122 15.63 -18.39 6.42
N LEU A 123 14.51 -18.80 5.82
CA LEU A 123 13.16 -18.51 6.30
C LEU A 123 12.83 -19.46 7.46
N ASP A 124 12.32 -18.94 8.56
CA ASP A 124 11.81 -19.78 9.65
C ASP A 124 10.53 -20.51 9.22
N SER A 125 10.24 -21.63 9.88
CA SER A 125 9.14 -22.52 9.50
C SER A 125 7.78 -21.82 9.54
N ASP A 126 7.54 -20.97 10.53
CA ASP A 126 6.26 -20.30 10.71
C ASP A 126 6.03 -19.24 9.64
N THR A 127 7.04 -18.39 9.40
CA THR A 127 7.01 -17.38 8.34
C THR A 127 6.89 -18.03 6.96
N MET A 128 7.55 -19.16 6.74
CA MET A 128 7.45 -19.93 5.51
C MET A 128 6.03 -20.48 5.30
N ALA A 129 5.41 -21.04 6.34
CA ALA A 129 4.04 -21.53 6.28
C ALA A 129 3.04 -20.40 5.99
N LEU A 130 3.19 -19.25 6.66
CA LEU A 130 2.34 -18.07 6.42
C LEU A 130 2.50 -17.51 5.00
N ALA A 131 3.74 -17.41 4.51
CA ALA A 131 4.02 -16.96 3.15
C ALA A 131 3.44 -17.94 2.12
N HIS A 132 3.66 -19.23 2.30
CA HIS A 132 3.16 -20.25 1.39
C HIS A 132 1.63 -20.30 1.37
N ARG A 133 0.99 -20.24 2.54
CA ARG A 133 -0.47 -20.09 2.68
C ARG A 133 -0.98 -18.92 1.86
N TYR A 134 -0.38 -17.74 2.02
CA TYR A 134 -0.80 -16.56 1.27
C TYR A 134 -0.71 -16.79 -0.24
N VAL A 135 0.40 -17.38 -0.72
CA VAL A 135 0.60 -17.70 -2.13
C VAL A 135 -0.46 -18.68 -2.66
N LEU A 136 -0.81 -19.72 -1.90
CA LEU A 136 -1.85 -20.69 -2.31
C LEU A 136 -3.22 -20.04 -2.47
N PHE A 137 -3.66 -19.25 -1.49
CA PHE A 137 -5.00 -18.63 -1.52
C PHE A 137 -5.10 -17.41 -2.44
N ASN A 138 -3.98 -16.90 -2.96
CA ASN A 138 -3.94 -15.77 -3.90
C ASN A 138 -3.33 -16.15 -5.26
N CYS A 139 -3.12 -17.44 -5.55
CA CYS A 139 -2.75 -17.88 -6.88
C CYS A 139 -3.98 -17.79 -7.79
N GLN A 140 -3.85 -17.13 -8.94
CA GLN A 140 -4.95 -16.95 -9.89
C GLN A 140 -5.05 -18.18 -10.83
N ASP A 141 -5.01 -19.39 -10.27
CA ASP A 141 -5.03 -20.65 -11.02
C ASP A 141 -6.30 -21.44 -10.70
N ASP A 142 -7.10 -21.68 -11.75
CA ASP A 142 -8.39 -22.37 -11.64
C ASP A 142 -8.26 -23.79 -11.07
N GLN A 143 -7.16 -24.49 -11.33
CA GLN A 143 -6.96 -25.85 -10.80
C GLN A 143 -6.72 -25.81 -9.29
N VAL A 144 -5.91 -24.86 -8.81
CA VAL A 144 -5.68 -24.69 -7.37
C VAL A 144 -6.96 -24.24 -6.67
N GLU A 145 -7.76 -23.37 -7.27
CA GLU A 145 -9.06 -22.97 -6.72
C GLU A 145 -10.02 -24.17 -6.61
N ASN A 146 -10.02 -25.07 -7.60
CA ASN A 146 -10.79 -26.31 -7.54
C ASN A 146 -10.33 -27.22 -6.40
N TYR A 147 -9.02 -27.36 -6.18
CA TYR A 147 -8.48 -28.11 -5.03
C TYR A 147 -8.89 -27.48 -3.69
N ILE A 148 -8.89 -26.15 -3.59
CA ILE A 148 -9.37 -25.45 -2.39
C ILE A 148 -10.84 -25.80 -2.13
N LYS A 149 -11.70 -25.72 -3.17
CA LYS A 149 -13.13 -26.08 -3.07
C LYS A 149 -13.35 -27.55 -2.69
N GLU A 150 -12.61 -28.48 -3.30
CA GLU A 150 -12.70 -29.91 -2.98
C GLU A 150 -12.32 -30.18 -1.51
N HIS A 151 -11.26 -29.55 -1.02
CA HIS A 151 -10.85 -29.66 0.38
C HIS A 151 -11.88 -29.05 1.35
N GLU A 152 -12.48 -27.90 0.99
CA GLU A 152 -13.57 -27.32 1.78
C GLU A 152 -14.75 -28.29 1.92
N GLU A 153 -15.14 -28.98 0.84
CA GLU A 153 -16.20 -29.97 0.86
C GLU A 153 -15.83 -31.21 1.67
N PHE A 154 -14.59 -31.69 1.53
CA PHE A 154 -14.06 -32.79 2.33
C PHE A 154 -14.14 -32.46 3.83
N MET A 155 -13.77 -31.23 4.20
CA MET A 155 -13.83 -30.75 5.57
C MET A 155 -15.27 -30.57 6.08
N LYS A 156 -16.19 -30.03 5.26
CA LYS A 156 -17.63 -29.95 5.60
C LYS A 156 -18.24 -31.33 5.87
N LYS A 157 -17.82 -32.36 5.11
CA LYS A 157 -18.26 -33.76 5.33
C LYS A 157 -17.72 -34.31 6.65
N LYS A 158 -16.44 -34.04 6.98
CA LYS A 158 -15.79 -34.44 8.24
C LYS A 158 -16.34 -33.69 9.47
N SER A 159 -16.78 -32.44 9.31
CA SER A 159 -17.27 -31.59 10.41
C SER A 159 -18.74 -31.82 10.80
N ARG A 160 -19.52 -32.57 10.01
CA ARG A 160 -20.89 -32.96 10.38
C ARG A 160 -20.97 -33.68 11.75
N ASP A 161 -19.84 -34.18 12.25
CA ASP A 161 -19.74 -34.89 13.53
C ASP A 161 -19.40 -34.03 14.77
N LYS A 162 -18.91 -32.78 14.65
CA LYS A 162 -18.58 -31.95 15.84
C LYS A 162 -18.78 -30.45 15.63
N ARG A 163 -19.64 -29.83 16.47
CA ARG A 163 -19.73 -28.37 16.70
C ARG A 163 -18.39 -27.84 17.26
N LYS A 164 -17.56 -27.18 16.45
CA LYS A 164 -16.38 -26.41 16.92
C LYS A 164 -16.28 -25.05 16.22
N ARG A 165 -15.42 -24.16 16.74
CA ARG A 165 -15.42 -22.69 16.54
C ARG A 165 -14.58 -22.28 15.32
N ARG A 166 -15.23 -21.59 14.36
CA ARG A 166 -14.78 -21.26 12.98
C ARG A 166 -13.41 -20.59 12.77
N TRP A 167 -12.87 -19.81 13.72
CA TRP A 167 -11.68 -18.97 13.46
C TRP A 167 -10.34 -19.65 13.78
N LYS A 168 -10.25 -20.40 14.89
CA LYS A 168 -9.05 -21.20 15.21
C LYS A 168 -8.86 -22.35 14.20
N GLU A 169 -9.96 -22.73 13.55
CA GLU A 169 -10.01 -23.72 12.47
C GLU A 169 -9.40 -23.22 11.17
N ALA A 170 -9.38 -21.92 10.82
CA ALA A 170 -8.86 -21.46 9.51
C ALA A 170 -7.35 -21.70 9.33
N GLN A 171 -6.57 -21.60 10.42
CA GLN A 171 -5.13 -21.84 10.40
C GLN A 171 -4.79 -23.34 10.46
N GLU A 172 -5.54 -24.11 11.25
CA GLU A 172 -5.48 -25.58 11.23
C GLU A 172 -5.92 -26.13 9.85
N TYR A 173 -6.98 -25.56 9.28
CA TYR A 173 -7.51 -25.85 7.94
C TYR A 173 -6.49 -25.57 6.84
N SER A 174 -5.74 -24.47 6.94
CA SER A 174 -4.69 -24.19 5.96
C SER A 174 -3.52 -25.17 6.06
N ASN A 175 -3.14 -25.59 7.27
CA ASN A 175 -2.09 -26.59 7.45
C ASN A 175 -2.55 -27.97 6.96
N GLU A 176 -3.78 -28.35 7.26
CA GLU A 176 -4.41 -29.58 6.75
C GLU A 176 -4.52 -29.53 5.21
N PHE A 177 -4.87 -28.39 4.64
CA PHE A 177 -4.91 -28.19 3.18
C PHE A 177 -3.54 -28.38 2.54
N MET A 178 -2.46 -27.82 3.10
CA MET A 178 -1.12 -27.97 2.51
C MET A 178 -0.68 -29.44 2.43
N VAL A 179 -0.94 -30.20 3.50
CA VAL A 179 -0.64 -31.64 3.54
C VAL A 179 -1.50 -32.40 2.54
N TRP A 180 -2.82 -32.17 2.58
CA TRP A 180 -3.79 -32.81 1.68
C TRP A 180 -3.49 -32.50 0.21
N PHE A 181 -3.19 -31.24 -0.12
CA PHE A 181 -2.91 -30.77 -1.47
C PHE A 181 -1.66 -31.44 -2.03
N ARG A 182 -0.61 -31.57 -1.22
CA ARG A 182 0.61 -32.31 -1.60
C ARG A 182 0.30 -33.77 -1.90
N GLU A 183 -0.48 -34.45 -1.06
CA GLU A 183 -0.85 -35.85 -1.27
C GLU A 183 -1.71 -36.05 -2.52
N LYS A 184 -2.69 -35.16 -2.73
CA LYS A 184 -3.61 -35.19 -3.87
C LYS A 184 -2.89 -34.97 -5.20
N VAL A 185 -2.00 -33.96 -5.27
CA VAL A 185 -1.22 -33.63 -6.46
C VAL A 185 -0.27 -34.74 -6.91
N VAL A 186 0.16 -35.63 -6.01
CA VAL A 186 0.98 -36.80 -6.38
C VAL A 186 0.16 -37.84 -7.14
N VAL A 187 -1.14 -37.93 -6.85
CA VAL A 187 -2.06 -38.87 -7.51
C VAL A 187 -2.51 -38.32 -8.86
N ASP A 188 -2.74 -37.01 -8.94
CA ASP A 188 -3.26 -36.36 -10.13
C ASP A 188 -2.12 -36.01 -11.13
N ASN A 189 -2.31 -36.28 -12.42
CA ASN A 189 -1.33 -35.89 -13.45
C ASN A 189 -1.43 -34.39 -13.77
N VAL A 190 -0.89 -33.55 -12.87
CA VAL A 190 -0.96 -32.09 -12.96
C VAL A 190 0.28 -31.46 -13.63
N PRO A 191 0.18 -30.20 -14.12
CA PRO A 191 1.32 -29.42 -14.57
C PRO A 191 2.42 -29.24 -13.52
N ASP A 192 3.67 -29.06 -13.96
CA ASP A 192 4.82 -28.98 -13.06
C ASP A 192 4.76 -27.79 -12.10
N HIS A 193 4.19 -26.66 -12.52
CA HIS A 193 4.03 -25.49 -11.63
C HIS A 193 3.16 -25.80 -10.40
N ILE A 194 2.14 -26.66 -10.55
CA ILE A 194 1.28 -27.11 -9.46
C ILE A 194 2.02 -28.10 -8.55
N LYS A 195 2.87 -28.97 -9.11
CA LYS A 195 3.74 -29.86 -8.32
C LYS A 195 4.70 -29.07 -7.45
N TRP A 196 5.31 -28.02 -8.00
CA TRP A 196 6.21 -27.15 -7.24
C TRP A 196 5.47 -26.34 -6.19
N LEU A 197 4.26 -25.86 -6.52
CA LEU A 197 3.40 -25.17 -5.58
C LEU A 197 2.99 -26.08 -4.42
N SER A 198 2.58 -27.33 -4.67
CA SER A 198 2.18 -28.28 -3.62
C SER A 198 3.35 -28.74 -2.74
N LYS A 199 4.58 -28.71 -3.27
CA LYS A 199 5.79 -28.96 -2.48
C LYS A 199 6.05 -27.83 -1.48
N GLY A 200 5.57 -26.62 -1.75
CA GLY A 200 5.89 -25.44 -0.96
C GLY A 200 7.28 -24.88 -1.27
N PRO A 201 7.58 -23.70 -0.69
CA PRO A 201 8.78 -22.95 -1.02
C PRO A 201 10.06 -23.57 -0.47
N SER A 202 11.18 -23.14 -1.03
CA SER A 202 12.53 -23.37 -0.51
C SER A 202 12.74 -22.62 0.79
N THR A 203 13.55 -23.21 1.69
CA THR A 203 13.94 -22.57 2.95
C THR A 203 14.84 -21.35 2.76
N ILE A 204 15.43 -21.20 1.57
CA ILE A 204 16.28 -20.05 1.24
C ILE A 204 15.44 -19.00 0.52
N ALA A 205 15.25 -17.86 1.18
CA ALA A 205 14.58 -16.70 0.62
C ALA A 205 15.57 -15.54 0.38
N ARG A 206 15.14 -14.53 -0.38
CA ARG A 206 15.87 -13.26 -0.55
C ARG A 206 15.13 -12.12 0.10
N ARG A 207 15.86 -11.21 0.72
CA ARG A 207 15.32 -9.96 1.28
C ARG A 207 15.79 -8.74 0.50
N TYR A 208 14.87 -7.80 0.30
CA TYR A 208 15.09 -6.53 -0.37
C TYR A 208 14.85 -5.35 0.58
N THR A 209 15.57 -4.26 0.37
CA THR A 209 15.35 -2.99 1.10
C THR A 209 14.32 -2.09 0.40
N GLY A 210 14.11 -2.31 -0.90
CA GLY A 210 13.10 -1.62 -1.67
C GLY A 210 12.76 -2.39 -2.94
N TYR A 211 11.58 -2.11 -3.47
CA TYR A 211 11.00 -2.80 -4.62
C TYR A 211 10.18 -1.81 -5.43
N PHE A 212 10.22 -1.90 -6.75
CA PHE A 212 9.41 -1.09 -7.64
C PHE A 212 8.30 -1.95 -8.20
N CYS A 213 7.04 -1.59 -7.96
CA CYS A 213 5.85 -2.24 -8.50
C CYS A 213 4.72 -1.20 -8.67
N ASN A 214 3.78 -1.47 -9.59
CA ASN A 214 2.61 -0.61 -9.82
C ASN A 214 2.94 0.88 -10.08
N GLY A 215 4.13 1.19 -10.62
CA GLY A 215 4.58 2.57 -10.84
C GLY A 215 5.17 3.28 -9.61
N TYR A 216 5.19 2.62 -8.46
CA TYR A 216 5.66 3.19 -7.19
C TYR A 216 6.93 2.50 -6.71
N LYS A 217 7.74 3.25 -5.96
CA LYS A 217 8.88 2.71 -5.21
C LYS A 217 8.43 2.44 -3.79
N PHE A 218 8.54 1.19 -3.38
CA PHE A 218 8.33 0.75 -2.02
C PHE A 218 9.67 0.54 -1.32
N TYR A 219 9.74 0.89 -0.05
CA TYR A 219 10.90 0.69 0.81
C TYR A 219 10.45 0.10 2.15
N THR A 220 11.36 -0.60 2.84
CA THR A 220 11.05 -1.08 4.20
C THR A 220 10.99 0.09 5.17
N ARG A 221 10.18 -0.03 6.23
CA ARG A 221 10.05 0.99 7.28
C ARG A 221 11.41 1.40 7.86
N ASP A 222 12.27 0.44 8.17
CA ASP A 222 13.64 0.70 8.65
C ASP A 222 14.46 1.59 7.69
N HIS A 223 14.25 1.48 6.39
CA HIS A 223 14.92 2.32 5.40
C HIS A 223 14.36 3.74 5.40
N ASP A 224 13.03 3.86 5.47
CA ASP A 224 12.30 5.13 5.47
C ASP A 224 12.55 6.00 6.71
N GLU A 225 12.71 5.39 7.87
CA GLU A 225 13.03 6.09 9.12
C GLU A 225 14.29 6.97 8.97
N ARG A 226 15.28 6.44 8.24
CA ARG A 226 16.56 7.11 7.93
C ARG A 226 16.47 8.09 6.75
N CYS A 227 15.34 8.13 6.05
CA CYS A 227 15.12 8.95 4.87
C CYS A 227 14.26 10.19 5.16
N LYS A 228 14.36 11.18 4.26
CA LYS A 228 13.51 12.40 4.27
C LYS A 228 12.16 12.20 3.57
N THR A 229 11.96 11.03 2.97
CA THR A 229 10.75 10.62 2.26
C THR A 229 10.18 9.38 2.93
N GLN A 230 8.89 9.13 2.74
CA GLN A 230 8.22 7.91 3.17
C GLN A 230 7.63 7.17 1.98
N ASN A 231 7.92 5.88 1.87
CA ASN A 231 7.59 5.01 0.76
C ASN A 231 7.26 3.58 1.25
N SER A 232 7.12 3.38 2.56
CA SER A 232 6.79 2.11 3.23
C SER A 232 5.30 1.95 3.49
N GLY A 233 4.51 3.02 3.40
CA GLY A 233 3.07 2.95 3.55
C GLY A 233 2.41 2.29 2.34
N LEU A 234 1.49 1.37 2.62
CA LEU A 234 0.66 0.73 1.60
C LEU A 234 -0.78 0.55 2.04
N SER A 235 -1.66 0.35 1.06
CA SER A 235 -3.03 -0.11 1.27
C SER A 235 -3.35 -1.31 0.40
N LEU A 236 -4.29 -2.13 0.88
CA LEU A 236 -4.84 -3.29 0.20
C LEU A 236 -6.37 -3.22 0.26
N THR A 237 -7.04 -3.25 -0.89
CA THR A 237 -8.50 -3.38 -0.95
C THR A 237 -8.84 -4.85 -1.16
N ALA A 238 -9.46 -5.48 -0.17
CA ALA A 238 -9.86 -6.88 -0.21
C ALA A 238 -11.38 -7.02 -0.14
N LEU A 239 -11.91 -8.05 -0.78
CA LEU A 239 -13.31 -8.45 -0.62
C LEU A 239 -13.46 -9.19 0.71
N THR A 240 -14.15 -8.57 1.65
CA THR A 240 -14.33 -9.10 3.01
C THR A 240 -15.80 -9.39 3.29
N PRO A 241 -16.15 -10.58 3.81
CA PRO A 241 -17.49 -10.85 4.31
C PRO A 241 -17.73 -10.08 5.61
N SER A 242 -18.68 -9.16 5.59
CA SER A 242 -19.20 -8.45 6.75
C SER A 242 -20.45 -9.16 7.28
N PHE A 243 -20.58 -9.24 8.60
CA PHE A 243 -21.70 -9.90 9.27
C PHE A 243 -22.47 -8.86 10.08
N ALA A 244 -23.81 -8.84 9.96
CA ALA A 244 -24.62 -7.89 10.73
C ALA A 244 -24.63 -8.23 12.24
N SER A 245 -24.35 -9.49 12.60
CA SER A 245 -24.17 -9.93 13.97
C SER A 245 -23.36 -11.23 14.06
N SER A 246 -22.93 -11.62 15.26
CA SER A 246 -22.27 -12.91 15.51
C SER A 246 -23.16 -14.14 15.25
N LYS A 247 -24.47 -13.95 15.10
CA LYS A 247 -25.45 -14.99 14.77
C LYS A 247 -25.84 -15.01 13.29
N ASP A 248 -25.29 -14.09 12.50
CA ASP A 248 -25.60 -13.96 11.09
C ASP A 248 -24.91 -15.07 10.27
N HIS A 249 -25.70 -15.75 9.45
CA HIS A 249 -25.23 -16.82 8.57
C HIS A 249 -25.08 -16.36 7.11
N ASN A 250 -25.49 -15.13 6.78
CA ASN A 250 -25.47 -14.58 5.43
C ASN A 250 -24.57 -13.33 5.37
N PRO A 251 -23.24 -13.50 5.22
CA PRO A 251 -22.35 -12.36 5.13
C PRO A 251 -22.63 -11.53 3.88
N VAL A 252 -22.54 -10.21 4.02
CA VAL A 252 -22.51 -9.26 2.90
C VAL A 252 -21.06 -9.05 2.50
N LEU A 253 -20.72 -9.38 1.26
CA LEU A 253 -19.40 -9.12 0.71
C LEU A 253 -19.24 -7.63 0.41
N GLY A 254 -18.20 -7.02 0.95
CA GLY A 254 -17.86 -5.62 0.70
C GLY A 254 -16.37 -5.43 0.49
N ASN A 255 -16.00 -4.42 -0.29
CA ASN A 255 -14.61 -4.01 -0.41
C ASN A 255 -14.19 -3.27 0.87
N VAL A 256 -13.20 -3.81 1.57
CA VAL A 256 -12.60 -3.18 2.75
C VAL A 256 -11.16 -2.82 2.40
N THR A 257 -10.77 -1.59 2.71
CA THR A 257 -9.39 -1.11 2.50
C THR A 257 -8.62 -1.20 3.81
N TYR A 258 -7.57 -2.00 3.80
CA TYR A 258 -6.61 -2.17 4.87
C TYR A 258 -5.42 -1.25 4.64
N TYR A 259 -4.89 -0.68 5.71
CA TYR A 259 -3.74 0.21 5.69
C TYR A 259 -2.61 -0.40 6.53
N GLY A 260 -1.40 -0.38 5.99
CA GLY A 260 -0.24 -0.97 6.65
C GLY A 260 1.08 -0.30 6.28
N ALA A 261 2.14 -0.79 6.90
CA ALA A 261 3.51 -0.40 6.58
C ALA A 261 4.40 -1.62 6.34
N ILE A 262 5.27 -1.54 5.34
CA ILE A 262 6.18 -2.62 4.95
C ILE A 262 7.26 -2.79 6.02
N LYS A 263 7.24 -3.95 6.67
CA LYS A 263 8.29 -4.39 7.58
C LYS A 263 9.44 -5.03 6.81
N SER A 264 9.14 -5.93 5.87
CA SER A 264 10.13 -6.66 5.09
C SER A 264 9.62 -6.94 3.68
N ILE A 265 10.53 -6.95 2.70
CA ILE A 265 10.24 -7.37 1.33
C ILE A 265 11.01 -8.65 1.07
N ILE A 266 10.29 -9.74 0.80
CA ILE A 266 10.86 -11.07 0.66
C ILE A 266 10.54 -11.64 -0.72
N GLU A 267 11.47 -12.39 -1.28
CA GLU A 267 11.25 -13.23 -2.45
C GLU A 267 11.44 -14.68 -2.05
N VAL A 268 10.37 -15.44 -2.22
CA VAL A 268 10.27 -16.84 -1.86
C VAL A 268 10.43 -17.67 -3.13
N ASP A 269 11.40 -18.58 -3.13
CA ASP A 269 11.75 -19.41 -4.29
C ASP A 269 11.07 -20.78 -4.20
N TYR A 270 10.41 -21.22 -5.27
CA TYR A 270 9.82 -22.55 -5.37
C TYR A 270 10.75 -23.48 -6.16
N TRP A 271 11.87 -23.84 -5.52
CA TRP A 271 12.83 -24.81 -6.04
C TRP A 271 13.40 -24.43 -7.41
N SER A 272 13.66 -23.14 -7.62
CA SER A 272 14.10 -22.55 -8.90
C SER A 272 13.14 -22.72 -10.09
N ALA A 273 11.91 -23.21 -9.87
CA ALA A 273 10.88 -23.25 -10.89
C ALA A 273 10.25 -21.87 -11.09
N PHE A 274 9.92 -21.19 -10.00
CA PHE A 274 9.45 -19.80 -10.00
C PHE A 274 9.72 -19.15 -8.63
N SER A 275 9.60 -17.83 -8.57
CA SER A 275 9.69 -17.09 -7.31
C SER A 275 8.56 -16.09 -7.17
N VAL A 276 8.17 -15.82 -5.92
CA VAL A 276 7.08 -14.90 -5.59
C VAL A 276 7.59 -13.84 -4.64
N VAL A 277 7.35 -12.57 -4.95
CA VAL A 277 7.71 -11.43 -4.10
C VAL A 277 6.51 -11.06 -3.23
N LEU A 278 6.74 -11.07 -1.91
CA LEU A 278 5.76 -10.74 -0.90
C LEU A 278 6.24 -9.56 -0.05
N PHE A 279 5.32 -8.71 0.36
CA PHE A 279 5.54 -7.68 1.37
C PHE A 279 5.01 -8.20 2.70
N GLU A 280 5.89 -8.33 3.69
CA GLU A 280 5.53 -8.52 5.09
C GLU A 280 5.17 -7.16 5.67
N CYS A 281 3.94 -7.02 6.17
CA CYS A 281 3.35 -5.76 6.56
C CYS A 281 2.83 -5.80 7.98
N ASP A 282 2.99 -4.69 8.69
CA ASP A 282 2.24 -4.39 9.90
C ASP A 282 0.92 -3.73 9.47
N TRP A 283 -0.21 -4.42 9.67
CA TRP A 283 -1.54 -3.89 9.33
C TRP A 283 -2.18 -3.21 10.53
N PHE A 284 -2.63 -1.97 10.34
CA PHE A 284 -3.10 -1.10 11.41
C PHE A 284 -4.62 -1.08 11.54
N HIS A 285 -5.10 -0.74 12.72
CA HIS A 285 -6.52 -0.44 12.93
C HIS A 285 -6.87 0.91 12.31
N VAL A 286 -8.04 0.95 11.67
CA VAL A 286 -8.51 2.08 10.89
C VAL A 286 -9.83 2.55 11.45
N GLU A 287 -9.94 3.85 11.65
CA GLU A 287 -11.15 4.54 12.07
C GLU A 287 -11.43 5.66 11.08
N VAL A 288 -12.70 5.97 10.87
CA VAL A 288 -13.10 7.11 10.04
C VAL A 288 -13.72 8.13 10.97
N ASP A 289 -13.22 9.37 10.94
CA ASP A 289 -13.77 10.42 11.79
C ASP A 289 -15.06 11.02 11.22
N ASP A 290 -15.69 11.91 12.00
CA ASP A 290 -16.95 12.55 11.64
C ASP A 290 -16.86 13.40 10.35
N TYR A 291 -15.64 13.73 9.90
CA TYR A 291 -15.38 14.46 8.67
C TYR A 291 -15.07 13.55 7.47
N GLY A 292 -15.09 12.23 7.67
CA GLY A 292 -14.80 11.24 6.64
C GLY A 292 -13.31 10.99 6.40
N LEU A 293 -12.41 11.50 7.27
CA LEU A 293 -10.98 11.26 7.15
C LEU A 293 -10.61 9.91 7.76
N THR A 294 -9.76 9.17 7.04
CA THR A 294 -9.23 7.89 7.51
C THR A 294 -8.11 8.12 8.51
N ARG A 295 -8.30 7.69 9.75
CA ARG A 295 -7.31 7.68 10.82
C ARG A 295 -6.75 6.28 11.00
N VAL A 296 -5.43 6.18 11.14
CA VAL A 296 -4.72 4.91 11.21
C VAL A 296 -3.92 4.87 12.51
N ASN A 297 -4.22 3.88 13.36
CA ASN A 297 -3.58 3.74 14.66
C ASN A 297 -2.35 2.82 14.58
N PHE A 298 -1.15 3.41 14.59
CA PHE A 298 0.12 2.69 14.53
C PHE A 298 0.41 1.82 15.76
N LYS A 299 -0.22 2.10 16.91
CA LYS A 299 -0.06 1.35 18.16
C LYS A 299 -0.94 0.09 18.19
N LYS A 300 -1.97 0.00 17.34
CA LYS A 300 -2.95 -1.08 17.32
C LYS A 300 -2.93 -1.82 15.98
N LEU A 301 -2.41 -3.05 15.99
CA LEU A 301 -2.45 -3.94 14.83
C LEU A 301 -3.83 -4.59 14.69
N CYS A 302 -4.34 -4.66 13.45
CA CYS A 302 -5.65 -5.26 13.17
C CYS A 302 -5.56 -6.76 12.82
N SER A 303 -4.42 -7.22 12.31
CA SER A 303 -4.14 -8.65 12.08
C SER A 303 -2.66 -8.94 12.27
N LYS A 304 -2.36 -10.04 12.97
CA LYS A 304 -1.00 -10.61 13.08
C LYS A 304 -0.86 -11.91 12.28
N ASP A 305 -1.97 -12.54 11.95
CA ASP A 305 -1.99 -13.88 11.37
C ASP A 305 -1.77 -13.83 9.85
N ASP A 306 -2.10 -12.71 9.20
CA ASP A 306 -1.97 -12.50 7.74
C ASP A 306 -1.03 -11.32 7.41
N PRO A 307 0.30 -11.44 7.64
CA PRO A 307 1.22 -10.32 7.43
C PRO A 307 1.60 -10.12 5.96
N PHE A 308 1.36 -11.10 5.08
CA PHE A 308 1.85 -11.09 3.71
C PHE A 308 0.84 -10.53 2.71
N VAL A 309 1.36 -9.87 1.67
CA VAL A 309 0.60 -9.43 0.51
C VAL A 309 1.47 -9.49 -0.75
N LEU A 310 0.89 -9.75 -1.92
CA LEU A 310 1.62 -9.68 -3.18
C LEU A 310 1.92 -8.22 -3.53
N ALA A 311 3.12 -7.98 -4.07
CA ALA A 311 3.53 -6.65 -4.53
C ALA A 311 2.57 -6.06 -5.58
N SER A 312 1.87 -6.90 -6.35
CA SER A 312 0.89 -6.49 -7.37
C SER A 312 -0.44 -6.00 -6.79
N GLN A 313 -0.82 -6.43 -5.59
CA GLN A 313 -2.14 -6.13 -5.00
C GLN A 313 -2.18 -4.80 -4.24
N VAL A 314 -1.03 -4.19 -3.97
CA VAL A 314 -0.93 -3.03 -3.09
C VAL A 314 -0.86 -1.69 -3.82
N HIS A 315 -1.34 -0.65 -3.14
CA HIS A 315 -1.19 0.75 -3.54
C HIS A 315 -0.32 1.50 -2.54
N GLN A 316 0.47 2.47 -3.01
CA GLN A 316 1.29 3.30 -2.12
C GLN A 316 0.43 4.34 -1.40
N VAL A 317 0.61 4.44 -0.09
CA VAL A 317 0.04 5.51 0.74
C VAL A 317 1.13 6.18 1.56
N PHE A 318 0.82 7.34 2.10
CA PHE A 318 1.66 8.03 3.07
C PHE A 318 0.81 8.47 4.25
N TYR A 319 1.44 8.57 5.40
CA TYR A 319 0.78 8.89 6.66
C TYR A 319 1.28 10.22 7.19
N THR A 320 0.38 11.05 7.67
CA THR A 320 0.66 12.33 8.33
C THR A 320 0.23 12.22 9.78
N GLN A 321 1.00 12.79 10.70
CA GLN A 321 0.64 12.76 12.12
C GLN A 321 -0.61 13.60 12.37
N ASP A 322 -1.54 13.11 13.19
CA ASP A 322 -2.68 13.92 13.62
C ASP A 322 -2.16 15.06 14.49
N GLY A 323 -2.47 16.30 14.11
CA GLY A 323 -2.00 17.50 14.81
C GLY A 323 -2.69 17.74 16.15
N LEU A 324 -3.66 16.91 16.53
CA LEU A 324 -4.40 16.98 17.79
C LEU A 324 -3.90 15.99 18.86
N GLU A 325 -3.03 15.05 18.52
CA GLU A 325 -2.43 14.13 19.47
C GLU A 325 -1.02 14.62 19.85
N ASP A 326 -0.84 15.06 21.10
CA ASP A 326 0.49 15.27 21.69
C ASP A 326 1.16 13.90 21.95
N ASP A 327 2.46 13.81 21.64
CA ASP A 327 3.28 12.58 21.64
C ASP A 327 3.22 11.72 22.93
#